data_AF-A0A1Y1UXS7-F1
#
_entry.id   AF-A0A1Y1UXS7-F1
#
_cell.length_a   1.000
_cell.length_b   1.000
_cell.length_c   1.000
_cell.angle_alpha   90.00
_cell.angle_beta   90.00
_cell.angle_gamma   90.00
#
_symmetry.space_group_name_H-M   'P 1'
#
loop_
_entity.id
_entity.type
_entity.pdbx_description
1 polymer ?
#
loop_
_entity_poly.entity_id
_entity_poly.type
_entity_poly.pdbx_seq_one_letter_code
_entity_poly.pdbx_strand_id
1 'polypeptide(L)'
;MQFNLKYLLALLAVPAALAYIDEPCKTDIIHGEGVCIKSSDCKMYSNQKGSVYKYAGTSSRWPCPNDPDDVICCVKKVSTLKSGIVLKKTGRCLNVSNCSTKNHYLVNTAECPGSDNVKLCVPN
;
A
#
# COMPACT_ATOMS: atom_id res chain seq x y z
N MET A 1 -29.70 -9.03 46.81
CA MET A 1 -28.83 -8.39 45.81
C MET A 1 -28.01 -9.49 45.14
N GLN A 2 -28.40 -9.91 43.94
CA GLN A 2 -27.66 -10.92 43.16
C GLN A 2 -27.12 -10.24 41.90
N PHE A 3 -25.80 -10.02 41.87
CA PHE A 3 -25.11 -9.55 40.67
C PHE A 3 -24.86 -10.76 39.76
N ASN A 4 -25.62 -10.84 38.66
CA ASN A 4 -25.41 -11.83 37.60
C ASN A 4 -24.21 -11.40 36.72
N LEU A 5 -23.02 -11.75 37.17
CA LEU A 5 -21.75 -11.55 36.48
C LEU A 5 -21.46 -12.74 35.54
N LYS A 6 -22.24 -12.93 34.46
CA LYS A 6 -22.06 -14.09 33.56
C LYS A 6 -21.94 -13.82 32.05
N TYR A 7 -21.92 -12.57 31.60
CA TYR A 7 -21.81 -12.27 30.17
C TYR A 7 -20.85 -11.11 29.83
N LEU A 8 -19.69 -11.10 30.48
CA LEU A 8 -18.60 -10.16 30.18
C LEU A 8 -17.34 -10.96 29.80
N LEU A 9 -17.35 -11.63 28.65
CA LEU A 9 -16.16 -12.26 28.05
C LEU A 9 -16.45 -12.69 26.60
N ALA A 10 -16.48 -11.71 25.69
CA ALA A 10 -16.30 -11.95 24.25
C ALA A 10 -15.52 -10.79 23.58
N LEU A 11 -14.65 -10.14 24.35
CA LEU A 11 -13.60 -9.25 23.84
C LEU A 11 -12.29 -9.95 24.17
N LEU A 12 -11.56 -10.34 23.12
CA LEU A 12 -10.10 -10.57 23.03
C LEU A 12 -9.79 -11.77 22.12
N ALA A 13 -9.85 -11.51 20.82
CA ALA A 13 -9.05 -12.26 19.85
C ALA A 13 -8.49 -11.28 18.82
N VAL A 14 -7.70 -10.31 19.27
CA VAL A 14 -6.65 -9.74 18.41
C VAL A 14 -5.39 -9.62 19.25
N PRO A 15 -4.41 -10.48 18.99
CA PRO A 15 -3.06 -9.95 18.94
C PRO A 15 -2.35 -10.33 17.63
N ALA A 16 -1.92 -9.27 16.95
CA ALA A 16 -0.61 -9.14 16.31
C ALA A 16 -0.31 -10.04 15.11
N ALA A 17 -0.86 -9.67 13.97
CA ALA A 17 -0.02 -9.51 12.79
C ALA A 17 -0.08 -8.03 12.40
N LEU A 18 0.67 -7.19 13.12
CA LEU A 18 1.10 -5.89 12.58
C LEU A 18 2.17 -6.20 11.52
N ALA A 19 1.71 -6.84 10.46
CA ALA A 19 2.42 -7.04 9.22
C ALA A 19 2.84 -5.66 8.71
N TYR A 20 4.02 -5.58 8.12
CA TYR A 20 4.71 -4.43 7.52
C TYR A 20 3.94 -3.87 6.31
N ILE A 21 2.61 -3.87 6.37
CA ILE A 21 1.71 -3.24 5.43
C ILE A 21 2.07 -1.76 5.37
N ASP A 22 2.09 -1.25 4.14
CA ASP A 22 2.46 0.11 3.75
C ASP A 22 3.96 0.42 3.85
N GLU A 23 4.80 -0.53 4.30
CA GLU A 23 6.26 -0.31 4.32
C GLU A 23 6.82 -0.22 2.89
N PRO A 24 7.87 0.59 2.68
CA PRO A 24 8.51 0.72 1.39
C PRO A 24 9.20 -0.59 1.01
N CYS A 25 9.05 -0.98 -0.25
CA CYS A 25 9.70 -2.15 -0.81
C CYS A 25 10.36 -1.83 -2.15
N LYS A 26 11.32 -2.68 -2.54
CA LYS A 26 12.03 -2.58 -3.82
C LYS A 26 11.87 -3.88 -4.59
N THR A 27 11.65 -3.74 -5.88
CA THR A 27 11.57 -4.85 -6.83
C THR A 27 12.85 -4.90 -7.68
N ASP A 28 12.75 -5.34 -8.93
CA ASP A 28 13.82 -5.24 -9.91
C ASP A 28 14.05 -3.79 -10.40
N ILE A 29 15.10 -3.61 -11.20
CA ILE A 29 15.49 -2.31 -11.77
C ILE A 29 14.44 -1.73 -12.74
N ILE A 30 13.56 -2.57 -13.30
CA ILE A 30 12.57 -2.18 -14.31
C ILE A 30 11.37 -1.52 -13.63
N HIS A 31 10.88 -2.12 -12.55
CA HIS A 31 9.67 -1.68 -11.87
C HIS A 31 10.01 -0.68 -10.74
N GLY A 32 11.08 -0.93 -9.99
CA GLY A 32 11.61 -0.05 -8.94
C GLY A 32 10.88 -0.18 -7.61
N GLU A 33 10.63 0.96 -6.96
CA GLU A 33 10.06 1.04 -5.61
C GLU A 33 8.54 0.90 -5.58
N GLY A 34 8.01 0.35 -4.49
CA GLY A 34 6.59 0.16 -4.24
C GLY A 34 6.28 0.13 -2.75
N VAL A 35 5.12 -0.44 -2.42
CA VAL A 35 4.67 -0.61 -1.03
C VAL A 35 4.22 -2.05 -0.77
N CYS A 36 4.48 -2.54 0.44
CA CYS A 36 4.03 -3.84 0.90
C CYS A 36 2.54 -3.80 1.19
N ILE A 37 1.74 -4.57 0.46
CA ILE A 37 0.29 -4.66 0.66
C ILE A 37 -0.18 -6.07 0.33
N LYS A 38 -1.43 -6.41 0.70
CA LYS A 38 -2.04 -7.67 0.28
C LYS A 38 -2.10 -7.79 -1.24
N SER A 39 -1.83 -8.99 -1.75
CA SER A 39 -1.86 -9.27 -3.19
C SER A 39 -3.20 -8.92 -3.83
N SER A 40 -4.31 -9.11 -3.10
CA SER A 40 -5.67 -8.75 -3.53
C SER A 40 -5.89 -7.24 -3.75
N ASP A 41 -5.12 -6.42 -3.05
CA ASP A 41 -5.27 -4.96 -3.02
C ASP A 41 -4.35 -4.28 -4.04
N CYS A 42 -3.32 -4.98 -4.51
CA CYS A 42 -2.44 -4.52 -5.56
C CYS A 42 -3.13 -4.53 -6.92
N LYS A 43 -3.96 -3.52 -7.18
CA LYS A 43 -4.72 -3.37 -8.43
C LYS A 43 -4.92 -1.91 -8.81
N MET A 44 -5.18 -1.70 -10.10
CA MET A 44 -5.67 -0.41 -10.57
C MET A 44 -7.10 -0.22 -10.06
N TYR A 45 -7.40 0.96 -9.55
CA TYR A 45 -8.78 1.28 -9.17
C TYR A 45 -9.59 1.59 -10.41
N SER A 46 -10.91 1.47 -10.30
CA SER A 46 -11.83 1.82 -11.38
C SER A 46 -11.56 3.25 -11.87
N ASN A 47 -11.63 3.44 -13.18
CA ASN A 47 -11.38 4.69 -13.91
C ASN A 47 -9.95 5.26 -13.83
N GLN A 48 -9.02 4.62 -13.10
CA GLN A 48 -7.61 5.00 -13.17
C GLN A 48 -6.95 4.44 -14.44
N LYS A 49 -5.94 5.14 -14.95
CA LYS A 49 -4.99 4.63 -15.96
C LYS A 49 -3.57 4.65 -15.39
N GLY A 50 -2.74 3.73 -15.84
CA GLY A 50 -1.38 3.55 -15.34
C GLY A 50 -0.95 2.09 -15.43
N SER A 51 -0.14 1.65 -14.47
CA SER A 51 0.31 0.26 -14.39
C SER A 51 0.41 -0.22 -12.95
N VAL A 52 0.23 -1.52 -12.77
CA VAL A 52 0.44 -2.21 -11.51
C VAL A 52 1.34 -3.39 -11.77
N TYR A 53 2.35 -3.53 -10.94
CA TYR A 53 3.23 -4.68 -10.91
C TYR A 53 3.21 -5.31 -9.52
N LYS A 54 3.00 -6.63 -9.51
CA LYS A 54 2.93 -7.47 -8.32
C LYS A 54 4.25 -8.23 -8.20
N TYR A 55 5.01 -7.98 -7.15
CA TYR A 55 6.26 -8.68 -6.91
C TYR A 55 6.21 -9.38 -5.54
N ALA A 56 6.00 -10.69 -5.59
CA ALA A 56 6.15 -11.53 -4.40
C ALA A 56 7.64 -11.74 -4.07
N GLY A 57 8.52 -11.78 -5.07
CA GLY A 57 9.91 -12.18 -4.87
C GLY A 57 10.04 -13.68 -4.60
N THR A 58 11.23 -14.11 -4.20
CA THR A 58 11.51 -15.50 -3.76
C THR A 58 11.76 -15.50 -2.26
N SER A 59 11.65 -16.65 -1.59
CA SER A 59 11.87 -16.76 -0.13
C SER A 59 13.19 -16.13 0.36
N SER A 60 14.24 -16.18 -0.45
CA SER A 60 15.55 -15.58 -0.16
C SER A 60 15.68 -14.09 -0.52
N ARG A 61 14.74 -13.53 -1.29
CA ARG A 61 14.72 -12.14 -1.78
C ARG A 61 13.35 -11.50 -1.58
N TRP A 62 12.69 -11.89 -0.49
CA TRP A 62 11.35 -11.46 -0.20
C TRP A 62 11.37 -9.95 0.11
N PRO A 63 10.60 -9.13 -0.62
CA PRO A 63 10.73 -7.67 -0.58
C PRO A 63 10.01 -7.04 0.62
N CYS A 64 9.15 -7.81 1.31
CA CYS A 64 8.26 -7.35 2.37
C CYS A 64 8.55 -8.12 3.67
N PRO A 65 9.51 -7.66 4.49
CA PRO A 65 10.06 -8.47 5.58
C PRO A 65 9.00 -8.83 6.64
N ASN A 66 9.09 -10.04 7.19
CA ASN A 66 8.28 -10.52 8.32
C ASN A 66 6.75 -10.55 8.09
N ASP A 67 6.31 -10.60 6.83
CA ASP A 67 4.90 -10.55 6.50
C ASP A 67 4.24 -11.93 6.27
N PRO A 68 2.91 -12.04 6.47
CA PRO A 68 2.15 -13.27 6.17
C PRO A 68 2.15 -13.59 4.68
N ASP A 69 1.86 -14.85 4.34
CA ASP A 69 1.96 -15.49 3.00
C ASP A 69 1.24 -14.80 1.81
N ASP A 70 0.61 -13.63 1.99
CA ASP A 70 -0.14 -12.89 0.95
C ASP A 70 0.22 -11.39 0.83
N VAL A 71 1.26 -10.91 1.52
CA VAL A 71 1.75 -9.53 1.33
C VAL A 71 2.82 -9.51 0.26
N ILE A 72 2.67 -8.64 -0.74
CA ILE A 72 3.63 -8.51 -1.84
C ILE A 72 4.08 -7.08 -1.99
N CYS A 73 5.21 -6.88 -2.66
CA CYS A 73 5.62 -5.56 -3.09
C CYS A 73 4.77 -5.12 -4.29
N CYS A 74 3.93 -4.11 -4.07
CA CYS A 74 3.09 -3.53 -5.10
C CYS A 74 3.70 -2.26 -5.66
N VAL A 75 4.08 -2.29 -6.93
CA VAL A 75 4.50 -1.10 -7.66
C VAL A 75 3.32 -0.60 -8.48
N LYS A 76 2.60 0.39 -7.95
CA LYS A 76 1.48 1.03 -8.64
C LYS A 76 1.88 2.40 -9.16
N LYS A 77 1.70 2.62 -10.46
CA LYS A 77 1.91 3.89 -11.16
C LYS A 77 0.57 4.37 -11.70
N VAL A 78 0.28 5.67 -11.54
CA VAL A 78 -0.99 6.28 -11.96
C VAL A 78 -0.70 7.45 -12.88
N SER A 79 -1.28 7.45 -14.07
CA SER A 79 -1.24 8.54 -15.05
C SER A 79 -2.60 9.25 -15.21
N THR A 80 -3.69 8.60 -14.78
CA THR A 80 -5.02 9.21 -14.71
C THR A 80 -5.67 8.84 -13.38
N LEU A 81 -6.12 9.84 -12.64
CA LEU A 81 -6.76 9.69 -11.32
C LEU A 81 -8.15 9.05 -11.46
N LYS A 82 -8.72 8.58 -10.34
CA LYS A 82 -10.10 8.04 -10.30
C LYS A 82 -11.15 9.04 -10.80
N SER A 83 -10.88 10.34 -10.63
CA SER A 83 -11.73 11.44 -11.11
C SER A 83 -11.69 11.64 -12.63
N GLY A 84 -10.82 10.93 -13.35
CA GLY A 84 -10.57 11.13 -14.77
C GLY A 84 -9.53 12.20 -15.10
N ILE A 85 -8.98 12.88 -14.09
CA ILE A 85 -7.91 13.89 -14.28
C ILE A 85 -6.63 13.20 -14.75
N VAL A 86 -6.09 13.66 -15.89
CA VAL A 86 -4.81 13.19 -16.43
C VAL A 86 -3.67 13.97 -15.77
N LEU A 87 -2.69 13.26 -15.23
CA LEU A 87 -1.51 13.87 -14.62
C LEU A 87 -0.49 14.26 -15.69
N LYS A 88 0.17 15.41 -15.51
CA LYS A 88 1.29 15.84 -16.39
C LYS A 88 2.45 14.85 -16.38
N LYS A 89 2.69 14.22 -15.24
CA LYS A 89 3.70 13.18 -15.03
C LYS A 89 3.07 12.02 -14.29
N THR A 90 3.47 10.80 -14.63
CA THR A 90 2.98 9.60 -13.96
C THR A 90 3.44 9.60 -12.51
N GLY A 91 2.49 9.49 -11.58
CA GLY A 91 2.77 9.34 -10.16
C GLY A 91 2.99 7.89 -9.77
N ARG A 92 3.58 7.67 -8.60
CA ARG A 92 3.81 6.34 -8.02
C ARG A 92 3.26 6.29 -6.60
N CYS A 93 2.58 5.19 -6.28
CA CYS A 93 2.15 4.93 -4.92
C CYS A 93 3.35 4.54 -4.07
N LEU A 94 3.63 5.35 -3.06
CA LEU A 94 4.75 5.18 -2.15
C LEU A 94 4.28 5.42 -0.72
N ASN A 95 4.99 4.86 0.24
CA ASN A 95 4.89 5.32 1.61
C ASN A 95 5.23 6.83 1.64
N VAL A 96 4.46 7.62 2.38
CA VAL A 96 4.64 9.07 2.50
C VAL A 96 6.06 9.45 2.96
N SER A 97 6.71 8.61 3.76
CA SER A 97 8.10 8.80 4.21
C SER A 97 9.12 8.69 3.08
N ASN A 98 8.81 7.94 2.02
CA ASN A 98 9.66 7.74 0.85
C ASN A 98 9.41 8.74 -0.29
N CYS A 99 8.37 9.57 -0.19
CA CYS A 99 8.11 10.61 -1.18
C CYS A 99 8.90 11.89 -0.85
N SER A 100 9.94 12.20 -1.64
CA SER A 100 10.70 13.45 -1.48
C SER A 100 9.91 14.66 -1.97
N THR A 101 9.30 15.39 -1.03
CA THR A 101 8.47 16.58 -1.27
C THR A 101 9.22 17.78 -1.84
N LYS A 102 10.55 17.71 -1.98
CA LYS A 102 11.35 18.75 -2.66
C LYS A 102 11.07 18.80 -4.16
N ASN A 103 10.85 17.64 -4.78
CA ASN A 103 10.68 17.49 -6.24
C ASN A 103 9.38 16.79 -6.62
N HIS A 104 8.54 16.48 -5.63
CA HIS A 104 7.28 15.78 -5.81
C HIS A 104 6.20 16.42 -4.95
N TYR A 105 4.95 16.20 -5.33
CA TYR A 105 3.80 16.50 -4.49
C TYR A 105 3.00 15.22 -4.19
N LEU A 106 2.33 15.22 -3.04
CA LEU A 106 1.44 14.14 -2.63
C LEU A 106 0.01 14.48 -3.04
N VAL A 107 -0.63 13.55 -3.74
CA VAL A 107 -2.07 13.64 -4.01
C VAL A 107 -2.82 13.15 -2.78
N ASN A 108 -3.74 13.97 -2.28
CA ASN A 108 -4.51 13.70 -1.05
C ASN A 108 -5.83 12.93 -1.29
N THR A 109 -6.05 12.41 -2.50
CA THR A 109 -7.18 11.52 -2.79
C THR A 109 -6.77 10.06 -2.68
N ALA A 110 -7.75 9.17 -2.46
CA ALA A 110 -7.55 7.73 -2.32
C ALA A 110 -7.22 7.07 -3.68
N GLU A 111 -6.03 7.30 -4.19
CA GLU A 111 -5.52 6.78 -5.47
C GLU A 111 -4.69 5.50 -5.31
N CYS A 112 -4.17 5.26 -4.11
CA CYS A 112 -3.27 4.16 -3.80
C CYS A 112 -3.93 3.12 -2.89
N PRO A 113 -3.53 1.85 -3.00
CA PRO A 113 -3.84 0.81 -2.01
C PRO A 113 -3.04 1.03 -0.73
N GLY A 114 -3.53 0.46 0.38
CA GLY A 114 -2.95 0.64 1.71
C GLY A 114 -3.72 1.63 2.57
N SER A 115 -3.11 2.03 3.69
CA SER A 115 -3.64 3.07 4.57
C SER A 115 -3.29 4.49 4.08
N ASP A 116 -3.61 5.50 4.88
CA ASP A 116 -3.27 6.90 4.63
C ASP A 116 -1.74 7.18 4.59
N ASN A 117 -0.93 6.21 5.04
CA ASN A 117 0.52 6.25 4.91
C ASN A 117 1.01 5.95 3.49
N VAL A 118 0.14 5.46 2.59
CA VAL A 118 0.46 5.29 1.17
C VAL A 118 -0.28 6.32 0.35
N LYS A 119 0.49 7.18 -0.32
CA LYS A 119 -0.06 8.24 -1.17
C LYS A 119 0.56 8.21 -2.55
N LEU A 120 -0.15 8.83 -3.49
CA LEU A 120 0.37 8.98 -4.84
C LEU A 120 1.36 10.14 -4.85
N CYS A 121 2.64 9.79 -4.98
CA CYS A 121 3.77 10.71 -5.10
C CYS A 121 3.98 11.04 -6.58
N VAL A 122 3.77 12.30 -6.96
CA VAL A 122 3.83 12.75 -8.36
C VAL A 122 4.99 13.72 -8.53
N PRO A 123 5.88 13.53 -9.51
CA PRO A 123 6.95 14.49 -9.77
C PRO A 123 6.40 15.85 -10.21
N ASN A 124 7.00 16.93 -9.72
CA ASN A 124 6.73 18.31 -10.15
C ASN A 124 7.07 18.52 -11.63
#